data_AF-A0A4R0D4N6-F1
#
_entry.id   AF-A0A4R0D4N6-F1
#
_cell.length_a   1.000
_cell.length_b   1.000
_cell.length_c   1.000
_cell.angle_alpha   90.00
_cell.angle_beta   90.00
_cell.angle_gamma   90.00
#
_symmetry.space_group_name_H-M   'P 1'
#
loop_
_entity.id
_entity.type
_entity.pdbx_description
1 polymer ?
#
loop_
_entity_poly.entity_id
_entity_poly.type
_entity_poly.pdbx_seq_one_letter_code
_entity_poly.pdbx_strand_id
1 'polypeptide(L)' 'LLPLKAKKRCKLDSELKIYNQEINKRRMGIEHVFGSLKTFKILAERYRNRGKRLGLRFNLIAGIYNLELSKK' A
#
# COMPACT_ATOMS: atom_id res chain seq x y z
N LEU A 1 7.24 3.90 6.75
CA LEU A 1 8.44 3.13 7.17
C LEU A 1 9.18 2.63 5.95
N LEU A 2 10.50 2.83 5.90
CA LEU A 2 11.35 2.44 4.79
C LEU A 2 12.28 1.30 5.23
N PRO A 3 12.41 0.21 4.45
CA PRO A 3 13.36 -0.84 4.76
C PRO A 3 14.79 -0.32 4.61
N LEU A 4 15.67 -0.80 5.48
CA LEU A 4 17.08 -0.45 5.51
C LEU A 4 17.88 -1.38 4.59
N LYS A 5 18.78 -0.79 3.81
CA LYS A 5 19.65 -1.53 2.87
C LYS A 5 21.02 -1.75 3.50
N ALA A 6 21.65 -2.87 3.16
CA ALA A 6 23.04 -3.11 3.53
C ALA A 6 23.98 -2.14 2.79
N LYS A 7 25.11 -1.80 3.41
CA LYS A 7 26.21 -1.09 2.73
C LYS A 7 26.86 -2.03 1.70
N LYS A 8 27.48 -1.44 0.67
CA LYS A 8 28.20 -2.18 -0.38
C LYS A 8 29.23 -3.12 0.27
N ARG A 9 29.22 -4.40 -0.14
CA ARG A 9 30.10 -5.47 0.39
C ARG A 9 29.89 -5.84 1.87
N CYS A 10 28.83 -5.37 2.53
CA CYS A 10 28.50 -5.74 3.91
C CYS A 10 27.22 -6.58 3.97
N LYS A 11 27.11 -7.46 4.96
CA LYS A 11 25.84 -8.12 5.31
C LYS A 11 24.98 -7.17 6.14
N LEU A 12 23.66 -7.25 5.98
CA LEU A 12 22.73 -6.54 6.85
C LEU A 12 22.75 -7.20 8.23
N ASP A 13 22.85 -6.38 9.27
CA ASP A 13 22.78 -6.84 10.64
C ASP A 13 21.45 -7.58 10.94
N SER A 14 21.47 -8.53 11.87
CA SER A 14 20.31 -9.35 12.23
C SER A 14 19.14 -8.53 12.76
N GLU A 15 19.38 -7.50 13.57
CA GLU A 15 18.31 -6.66 14.12
C GLU A 15 17.63 -5.86 13.00
N LEU A 16 18.43 -5.34 12.06
CA LEU A 16 17.93 -4.61 10.90
C LEU A 16 17.12 -5.52 9.95
N LYS A 17 17.44 -6.82 9.89
CA LYS A 17 16.62 -7.79 9.14
C LYS A 17 15.26 -7.99 9.80
N ILE A 18 15.20 -8.13 11.13
CA ILE A 18 13.95 -8.25 11.88
C ILE A 18 13.10 -6.98 11.68
N TYR A 19 13.72 -5.80 11.78
CA TYR A 19 13.06 -4.53 11.48
C TYR A 19 12.44 -4.50 10.08
N ASN A 20 13.21 -4.92 9.06
CA ASN A 20 12.70 -4.98 7.69
C ASN A 20 11.57 -6.01 7.52
N GLN A 21 11.63 -7.16 8.20
CA GLN A 21 10.55 -8.15 8.19
C GLN A 21 9.25 -7.58 8.75
N GLU A 22 9.32 -6.84 9.85
CA GLU A 22 8.13 -6.18 10.43
C GLU A 22 7.54 -5.12 9.49
N ILE A 23 8.39 -4.37 8.78
CA ILE A 23 7.92 -3.45 7.73
C ILE A 23 7.21 -4.22 6.61
N ASN A 24 7.80 -5.33 6.16
CA ASN A 24 7.24 -6.13 5.07
C ASN A 24 5.91 -6.76 5.47
N LYS A 25 5.76 -7.28 6.70
CA LYS A 25 4.47 -7.77 7.22
C LYS A 25 3.37 -6.71 7.14
N ARG A 26 3.68 -5.45 7.52
CA ARG A 26 2.73 -4.34 7.40
C ARG A 26 2.40 -4.00 5.94
N ARG A 27 3.41 -4.04 5.05
CA ARG A 27 3.21 -3.77 3.62
C ARG A 27 2.36 -4.83 2.94
N MET A 28 2.52 -6.10 3.29
CA MET A 28 1.71 -7.18 2.72
C MET A 28 0.21 -6.95 2.92
N GLY A 29 -0.22 -6.55 4.12
CA GLY A 29 -1.62 -6.19 4.36
C GLY A 29 -2.11 -5.02 3.48
N ILE A 30 -1.27 -3.99 3.33
CA ILE A 30 -1.55 -2.83 2.47
C ILE A 30 -1.62 -3.24 0.99
N GLU A 31 -0.73 -4.12 0.54
CA GLU A 31 -0.70 -4.64 -0.84
C GLU A 31 -1.97 -5.43 -1.17
N HIS A 32 -2.45 -6.27 -0.24
CA HIS A 32 -3.73 -6.96 -0.40
C HIS A 32 -4.91 -5.98 -0.55
N VAL A 33 -4.97 -4.94 0.30
CA VAL A 33 -5.98 -3.88 0.18
C VAL A 33 -5.88 -3.18 -1.17
N PHE A 34 -4.68 -2.80 -1.62
CA PHE A 34 -4.49 -2.20 -2.94
C PHE A 34 -4.88 -3.15 -4.08
N GLY A 35 -4.68 -4.46 -3.93
CA GLY A 35 -5.16 -5.48 -4.85
C GLY A 35 -6.67 -5.42 -5.00
N SER A 36 -7.40 -5.39 -3.89
CA SER A 36 -8.87 -5.24 -3.88
C SER A 36 -9.31 -3.90 -4.46
N LEU A 37 -8.63 -2.79 -4.13
CA LEU A 37 -8.96 -1.46 -4.66
C LEU A 37 -8.69 -1.31 -6.17
N LYS A 38 -7.79 -2.09 -6.75
CA LYS A 38 -7.55 -2.09 -8.21
C LYS A 38 -8.68 -2.70 -9.03
N THR A 39 -9.69 -3.30 -8.40
CA THR A 39 -10.95 -3.66 -9.10
C THR A 39 -11.63 -2.43 -9.72
N PHE A 40 -11.48 -1.26 -9.09
CA PHE A 40 -11.94 0.00 -9.65
C PHE A 40 -10.98 0.47 -10.75
N LYS A 41 -11.46 0.51 -12.01
CA LYS A 41 -10.66 0.95 -13.18
C LYS A 41 -9.97 2.30 -13.00
N ILE A 42 -10.60 3.21 -12.25
CA ILE A 42 -10.03 4.52 -11.91
C ILE A 42 -8.71 4.45 -11.12
N LEU A 43 -8.47 3.34 -10.40
CA LEU A 43 -7.26 3.06 -9.63
C LEU A 43 -6.32 2.06 -10.34
N ALA A 44 -6.86 1.16 -11.15
CA ALA A 44 -6.07 0.19 -11.92
C ALA A 44 -5.42 0.78 -13.16
N GLU A 45 -6.12 1.65 -13.88
CA GLU A 45 -5.67 2.20 -15.15
C GLU A 45 -5.06 3.60 -14.98
N ARG A 46 -4.41 4.10 -16.04
CA ARG A 46 -3.89 5.46 -16.06
C ARG A 46 -5.03 6.47 -15.93
N TYR A 47 -5.01 7.24 -14.85
CA TYR A 47 -5.97 8.31 -14.63
C TYR A 47 -5.85 9.41 -15.69
N ARG A 48 -6.91 9.63 -16.48
CA ARG A 48 -6.93 10.61 -17.60
C ARG A 48 -7.56 11.97 -17.25
N ASN A 49 -8.17 12.11 -16.08
CA ASN A 49 -8.84 13.35 -15.66
C ASN A 49 -7.86 14.33 -15.00
N ARG A 50 -8.22 15.62 -14.94
CA ARG A 50 -7.45 16.62 -14.18
C ARG A 50 -7.37 16.19 -12.70
N GLY A 51 -6.15 16.08 -12.17
CA GLY A 51 -5.86 15.46 -10.86
C GLY A 51 -6.43 16.17 -9.62
N LYS A 52 -7.07 17.35 -9.78
CA LYS A 52 -7.60 18.18 -8.67
C LYS A 52 -8.52 17.43 -7.70
N ARG A 53 -9.26 16.41 -8.16
CA ARG A 53 -10.21 15.62 -7.35
C ARG A 53 -9.78 14.17 -7.13
N LEU A 54 -8.55 13.79 -7.48
CA LEU A 54 -8.09 12.41 -7.36
C LEU A 54 -8.16 11.91 -5.92
N GLY A 55 -7.68 12.72 -4.96
CA GLY A 55 -7.74 12.37 -3.53
C GLY A 55 -9.17 12.18 -3.01
N LEU A 56 -10.10 13.06 -3.39
CA LEU A 56 -11.52 12.91 -3.01
C LEU A 56 -12.11 11.60 -3.55
N ARG A 57 -11.86 11.29 -4.84
CA ARG A 57 -12.36 10.05 -5.45
C ARG A 57 -11.76 8.81 -4.78
N PHE A 58 -10.46 8.85 -4.47
CA PHE A 58 -9.79 7.77 -3.74
C PHE A 58 -10.39 7.57 -2.35
N ASN A 59 -10.59 8.65 -1.59
CA ASN A 59 -11.15 8.59 -0.24
C ASN A 59 -12.57 8.03 -0.22
N LEU A 60 -13.41 8.40 -1.20
CA LEU A 60 -14.76 7.86 -1.32
C LEU A 60 -14.76 6.35 -1.60
N ILE A 61 -13.89 5.89 -2.51
CA ILE A 61 -13.75 4.46 -2.81
C ILE A 61 -13.24 3.70 -1.58
N ALA A 62 -12.23 4.23 -0.88
CA ALA A 62 -11.72 3.64 0.34
C ALA A 62 -12.79 3.58 1.44
N GLY A 63 -13.63 4.61 1.57
CA GLY A 63 -14.76 4.63 2.49
C GLY A 63 -15.79 3.53 2.20
N ILE A 64 -16.14 3.33 0.93
CA ILE A 64 -17.04 2.25 0.50
C ILE A 64 -16.42 0.88 0.83
N TYR A 65 -15.15 0.67 0.46
CA TYR A 65 -14.43 -0.57 0.76
C TYR A 65 -14.39 -0.87 2.27
N ASN A 66 -14.12 0.13 3.11
CA ASN A 66 -14.11 -0.03 4.56
C ASN A 66 -15.50 -0.36 5.12
N LEU A 67 -16.56 0.24 4.56
CA LEU A 67 -17.93 -0.06 4.95
C LEU A 67 -18.30 -1.52 4.60
N GLU A 68 -17.91 -2.00 3.42
CA GLU A 68 -18.11 -3.40 3.03
C GLU A 68 -17.32 -4.35 3.91
N LEU A 69 -16.07 -4.01 4.23
CA LEU A 69 -15.22 -4.80 5.11
C LEU A 69 -15.80 -4.93 6.52
N SER A 70 -16.41 -3.86 7.05
CA SER A 70 -17.05 -3.87 8.37
C SER A 70 -18.35 -4.66 8.43
N LYS A 71 -19.02 -4.89 7.29
CA LYS A 71 -20.27 -5.66 7.22
C LYS A 71 -20.04 -7.16 7.08
N LYS A 72 -18.81 -7.56 6.81
CA LYS A 72 -18.39 -8.94 6.55
C LYS A 72 -17.83 -9.56 7.82
#